data_AF-A0A653U6I8-F1
#
_entry.id   AF-A0A653U6I8-F1
#
_cell.length_a   1.000
_cell.length_b   1.000
_cell.length_c   1.000
_cell.angle_alpha   90.00
_cell.angle_beta   90.00
_cell.angle_gamma   90.00
#
_symmetry.space_group_name_H-M   'P 1'
#
loop_
_entity.id
_entity.type
_entity.pdbx_description
1 polymer ?
#
loop_
_entity_poly.entity_id
_entity_poly.type
_entity_poly.pdbx_seq_one_letter_code
_entity_poly.pdbx_strand_id
1 'polypeptide(L)'
;MCFPRDEFMVGDHDVLLGEIGETPFYIHEKQYDYWKHTQLIIDVVDGRGGMFSLEGVEGKRFLGRSRVFTEEEREALKHET
;
A
#
# COMPACT_ATOMS: atom_id res chain seq x y z
N MET A 1 2.17 7.02 0.28
CA MET A 1 2.25 8.24 -0.56
C MET A 1 1.79 7.84 -1.94
N CYS A 2 1.18 8.77 -2.68
CA CYS A 2 0.79 8.59 -4.07
C CYS A 2 1.57 9.58 -4.93
N PHE A 3 2.32 9.07 -5.90
CA PHE A 3 3.12 9.86 -6.83
C PHE A 3 2.45 9.85 -8.21
N PRO A 4 2.73 10.85 -9.08
CA PRO A 4 2.37 10.76 -10.48
C PRO A 4 2.90 9.46 -11.10
N ARG A 5 2.19 8.98 -12.12
CA ARG A 5 2.57 7.76 -12.83
C ARG A 5 4.00 7.90 -13.36
N ASP A 6 4.80 6.87 -13.16
CA ASP A 6 6.20 6.77 -13.60
C ASP A 6 7.18 7.78 -12.94
N GLU A 7 6.77 8.53 -11.91
CA GLU A 7 7.67 9.42 -11.14
C GLU A 7 8.24 8.76 -9.88
N PHE A 8 7.66 7.66 -9.42
CA PHE A 8 8.24 6.85 -8.35
C PHE A 8 9.24 5.85 -8.93
N MET A 9 10.53 6.02 -8.60
CA MET A 9 11.57 5.06 -8.98
C MET A 9 11.52 3.83 -8.07
N VAL A 10 11.07 2.70 -8.62
CA VAL A 10 11.07 1.40 -7.95
C VAL A 10 12.49 0.85 -7.91
N GLY A 11 12.98 0.51 -6.72
CA GLY A 11 14.29 -0.11 -6.51
C GLY A 11 14.22 -1.62 -6.26
N ASP A 12 15.39 -2.25 -6.11
CA ASP A 12 15.52 -3.71 -5.90
C ASP A 12 14.85 -4.21 -4.60
N HIS A 13 14.66 -3.32 -3.63
CA HIS A 13 14.05 -3.63 -2.34
C HIS A 13 12.56 -3.26 -2.27
N ASP A 14 11.95 -2.81 -3.35
CA ASP A 14 10.53 -2.51 -3.41
C ASP A 14 9.75 -3.73 -3.93
N VAL A 15 8.79 -4.20 -3.12
CA VAL A 15 7.91 -5.32 -3.43
C VAL A 15 6.58 -4.77 -3.94
N LEU A 16 6.16 -5.20 -5.13
CA LEU A 16 4.82 -4.93 -5.64
C LEU A 16 3.81 -5.76 -4.83
N LEU A 17 2.95 -5.09 -4.06
CA LEU A 17 1.88 -5.75 -3.30
C LEU A 17 0.63 -6.03 -4.13
N GLY A 18 0.44 -5.28 -5.21
CA GLY A 18 -0.76 -5.33 -6.05
C GLY A 18 -1.12 -3.95 -6.56
N GLU A 19 -2.40 -3.74 -6.84
CA GLU A 19 -2.94 -2.50 -7.39
C GLU A 19 -4.07 -1.95 -6.51
N ILE A 20 -4.14 -0.62 -6.39
CA ILE A 20 -5.30 0.09 -5.84
C ILE A 20 -5.96 0.81 -7.00
N GLY A 21 -7.13 0.32 -7.43
CA GLY A 21 -7.67 0.68 -8.74
C GLY A 21 -6.72 0.16 -9.83
N GLU A 22 -6.20 1.06 -10.66
CA GLU A 22 -5.25 0.75 -11.75
C GLU A 22 -3.81 1.22 -11.42
N THR A 23 -3.57 1.60 -10.16
CA THR A 23 -2.28 2.16 -9.72
C THR A 23 -1.51 1.14 -8.88
N PRO A 24 -0.24 0.84 -9.22
CA PRO A 24 0.57 -0.12 -8.50
C PRO A 24 0.90 0.39 -7.10
N PHE A 25 0.87 -0.53 -6.14
CA PHE A 25 1.15 -0.26 -4.74
C PHE A 25 2.37 -1.07 -4.29
N TYR A 26 3.42 -0.35 -3.90
CA TYR A 26 4.68 -0.94 -3.49
C TYR A 26 4.91 -0.79 -1.98
N ILE A 27 5.69 -1.71 -1.42
CA ILE A 27 6.17 -1.67 -0.05
C ILE A 27 7.65 -2.08 -0.01
N HIS A 28 8.43 -1.51 0.90
CA HIS A 28 9.82 -1.92 1.09
C HIS A 28 9.89 -3.37 1.64
N GLU A 29 10.86 -4.18 1.20
CA GLU A 29 11.00 -5.62 1.56
C GLU A 29 10.93 -5.89 3.08
N LYS A 30 11.63 -5.08 3.89
CA LYS A 30 11.63 -5.21 5.35
C LYS A 30 10.26 -4.95 5.97
N GLN A 31 9.49 -4.03 5.39
CA GLN A 31 8.12 -3.77 5.81
C GLN A 31 7.21 -4.91 5.35
N TYR A 32 7.41 -5.42 4.13
CA TYR A 32 6.72 -6.63 3.66
C TYR A 32 6.91 -7.80 4.62
N ASP A 33 8.15 -8.11 4.99
CA ASP A 33 8.44 -9.22 5.91
C ASP A 33 7.72 -9.09 7.25
N TYR A 34 7.60 -7.87 7.74
CA TYR A 34 6.88 -7.58 8.97
C TYR A 34 5.36 -7.61 8.80
N TRP A 35 4.81 -7.23 7.63
CA TRP A 35 3.36 -7.05 7.43
C TRP A 35 2.67 -8.12 6.58
N LYS A 36 3.39 -9.05 5.95
CA LYS A 36 2.85 -10.07 5.02
C LYS A 36 1.75 -10.97 5.58
N HIS A 37 1.59 -11.02 6.91
CA HIS A 37 0.52 -11.75 7.59
C HIS A 37 -0.71 -10.88 7.92
N THR A 38 -0.75 -9.65 7.42
CA THR A 38 -1.82 -8.67 7.67
C THR A 38 -2.45 -8.19 6.38
N GLN A 39 -3.77 -8.00 6.40
CA GLN A 39 -4.47 -7.21 5.39
C GLN A 39 -4.13 -5.74 5.65
N LEU A 40 -3.49 -5.10 4.67
CA LEU A 40 -3.30 -3.65 4.66
C LEU A 40 -4.56 -2.98 4.12
N ILE A 41 -5.03 -1.96 4.85
CA ILE A 41 -6.21 -1.18 4.51
C ILE A 41 -5.74 0.26 4.36
N ILE A 42 -5.95 0.83 3.19
CA ILE A 42 -5.53 2.19 2.86
C ILE A 42 -6.78 3.06 2.71
N ASP A 43 -7.06 3.86 3.72
CA ASP A 43 -8.18 4.82 3.67
C ASP A 43 -7.73 6.18 3.16
N VAL A 44 -8.69 6.95 2.66
CA VAL A 44 -8.55 8.37 2.34
C VAL A 44 -9.40 9.16 3.30
N VAL A 45 -8.78 10.06 4.06
CA VAL A 45 -9.46 10.89 5.07
C VAL A 45 -9.10 12.36 4.89
N ASP A 46 -9.90 13.25 5.46
CA ASP A 46 -9.57 14.68 5.50
C ASP A 46 -8.31 14.93 6.34
N GLY A 47 -7.47 15.84 5.85
CA GLY A 47 -6.29 16.28 6.58
C GLY A 47 -5.13 16.64 5.67
N ARG A 48 -4.03 17.07 6.30
CA ARG A 48 -2.80 17.42 5.58
C ARG A 48 -2.06 16.15 5.16
N GLY A 49 -2.08 15.84 3.87
CA GLY A 49 -1.29 14.77 3.26
C GLY A 49 0.22 15.03 3.31
N GLY A 50 0.99 14.04 2.84
CA GLY A 50 2.43 14.19 2.69
C GLY A 50 2.77 15.28 1.68
N MET A 51 3.84 16.04 1.89
CA MET A 51 4.22 17.17 1.04
C MET A 51 4.42 16.78 -0.44
N PHE A 52 4.82 15.54 -0.70
CA PHE A 52 5.09 15.00 -2.04
C PHE A 52 3.99 14.05 -2.54
N SER A 53 2.87 13.95 -1.81
CA SER A 53 1.81 13.01 -2.10
C SER A 53 0.66 13.75 -2.79
N LEU A 54 0.17 13.21 -3.92
CA LEU A 54 -0.79 13.87 -4.80
C LEU A 54 -2.10 14.29 -4.10
N GLU A 55 -2.59 13.50 -3.15
CA GLU A 55 -3.83 13.79 -2.41
C GLU A 55 -3.70 15.02 -1.49
N GLY A 56 -2.47 15.44 -1.17
CA GLY A 56 -2.22 16.54 -0.25
C GLY A 56 -2.78 17.88 -0.74
N VAL A 57 -2.77 18.13 -2.06
CA VAL A 57 -3.35 19.37 -2.64
C VAL A 57 -4.88 19.36 -2.61
N GLU A 58 -5.49 18.19 -2.44
CA GLU A 58 -6.94 18.01 -2.31
C GLU A 58 -7.42 18.13 -0.85
N GLY A 59 -6.52 18.45 0.09
CA GLY A 59 -6.85 18.48 1.52
C GLY A 59 -7.13 17.09 2.11
N LYS A 60 -6.61 16.05 1.47
CA LYS A 60 -6.72 14.65 1.88
C LYS A 60 -5.39 14.11 2.38
N ARG A 61 -5.46 12.95 3.04
CA ARG A 61 -4.30 12.12 3.39
C ARG A 61 -4.68 10.65 3.38
N PHE A 62 -3.69 9.79 3.11
CA PHE A 62 -3.85 8.36 3.34
C PHE A 62 -3.72 8.01 4.83
N LEU A 63 -4.55 7.06 5.28
CA LEU A 63 -4.46 6.44 6.60
C LEU A 63 -4.27 4.92 6.41
N GLY A 64 -3.11 4.42 6.78
CA GLY A 64 -2.85 2.98 6.83
C GLY A 64 -3.44 2.36 8.10
N ARG A 65 -4.26 1.33 7.92
CA ARG A 65 -4.70 0.41 8.97
C ARG A 65 -4.29 -1.00 8.59
N SER A 66 -4.26 -1.89 9.57
CA SER A 66 -4.00 -3.30 9.33
C SER A 66 -4.79 -4.18 10.27
N ARG A 67 -5.07 -5.40 9.82
CA ARG A 67 -5.56 -6.49 10.64
C ARG A 67 -4.90 -7.80 10.23
N VAL A 68 -4.79 -8.75 11.14
CA VAL A 68 -4.31 -10.09 10.80
C VAL A 68 -5.33 -10.75 9.87
N PHE A 69 -4.83 -11.45 8.85
CA PHE A 69 -5.68 -12.26 7.98
C PHE A 69 -6.35 -13.39 8.78
N THR A 70 -7.58 -13.76 8.40
CA THR A 70 -8.18 -15.00 8.90
C THR A 70 -7.48 -16.21 8.28
N GLU A 71 -7.76 -17.41 8.79
CA GLU A 71 -7.18 -18.63 8.21
C GLU A 71 -7.63 -18.82 6.76
N GLU A 72 -8.91 -18.56 6.48
CA GLU A 72 -9.48 -18.67 5.14
C GLU A 72 -8.81 -17.71 4.16
N GLU A 73 -8.57 -16.46 4.58
CA GLU A 73 -7.87 -15.46 3.77
C GLU A 73 -6.39 -15.84 3.53
N ARG A 74 -5.73 -16.40 4.55
CA ARG A 74 -4.36 -16.89 4.41
C ARG A 74 -4.26 -18.05 3.43
N GLU A 75 -5.21 -18.97 3.43
CA GLU A 75 -5.21 -20.07 2.47
C GLU A 75 -5.46 -19.58 1.04
N ALA A 76 -6.37 -18.62 0.84
CA ALA A 76 -6.62 -18.03 -0.47
C ALA A 76 -5.35 -17.43 -1.10
N LEU A 77 -4.55 -16.70 -0.31
CA LEU A 77 -3.29 -16.08 -0.77
C LEU A 77 -2.23 -17.10 -1.22
N LYS A 78 -2.23 -18.32 -0.68
CA LYS A 78 -1.30 -19.38 -1.11
C LYS A 78 -1.65 -19.95 -2.48
N HIS A 79 -2.90 -19.82 -2.92
CA HIS A 79 -3.38 -20.36 -4.19
C HIS A 79 -3.22 -19.39 -5.37
N GLU A 80 -2.80 -18.15 -5.11
CA GLU A 80 -2.57 -17.11 -6.14
C GLU A 80 -1.09 -17.03 -6.61
N THR A 81 -0.23 -17.97 -6.19
CA THR A 81 1.20 -18.05 -6.59
C THR A 81 1.44 -19.16 -7.61
#